data_AF-A0A0L0QS75-F1
#
_entry.id   AF-A0A0L0QS75-F1
#
_cell.length_a   1.000
_cell.length_b   1.000
_cell.length_c   1.000
_cell.angle_alpha   90.00
_cell.angle_beta   90.00
_cell.angle_gamma   90.00
#
_symmetry.space_group_name_H-M   'P 1'
#
loop_
_entity.id
_entity.type
_entity.pdbx_description
1 polymer ?
#
loop_
_entity_poly.entity_id
_entity_poly.type
_entity_poly.pdbx_seq_one_letter_code
_entity_poly.pdbx_strand_id
1 'polypeptide(L)'
;MKLLQLMIIGVISGLGLGSFLKLMEQMTSKQVYTLLLNVDYIPVLNSWCLNEFSEFMLHILVSIILVPSIYYSLKQIGQRQSIYTYMLISSLIGAILYVTTSFSTRTPALYDEAAFLLWILGHLLFGWIVGTLIAMIVKD
;
A
#
# COMPACT_ATOMS: atom_id res chain seq x y z
N MET A 1 -20.82 -11.28 3.35
CA MET A 1 -20.95 -9.81 3.25
C MET A 1 -19.71 -9.07 3.76
N LYS A 2 -19.25 -9.30 5.01
CA LYS A 2 -18.08 -8.61 5.58
C LYS A 2 -16.79 -8.77 4.76
N LEU A 3 -16.46 -9.98 4.26
CA LEU A 3 -15.28 -10.18 3.42
C LEU A 3 -15.30 -9.35 2.13
N LEU A 4 -16.45 -9.31 1.43
CA LEU A 4 -16.61 -8.51 0.22
C LEU A 4 -16.43 -7.01 0.50
N GLN A 5 -16.99 -6.51 1.61
CA GLN A 5 -16.78 -5.11 2.03
C GLN A 5 -15.31 -4.80 2.26
N LEU A 6 -14.57 -5.69 2.94
CA LEU A 6 -13.13 -5.53 3.19
C LEU A 6 -12.31 -5.55 1.90
N MET A 7 -12.66 -6.41 0.94
CA MET A 7 -12.03 -6.43 -0.38
C MET A 7 -12.27 -5.12 -1.14
N ILE A 8 -13.51 -4.60 -1.12
CA ILE A 8 -13.85 -3.29 -1.73
C ILE A 8 -13.07 -2.16 -1.05
N ILE A 9 -12.94 -2.18 0.28
CA ILE A 9 -12.12 -1.21 1.02
C ILE A 9 -10.67 -1.28 0.54
N GLY A 10 -10.11 -2.48 0.34
CA GLY A 10 -8.78 -2.68 -0.23
C GLY A 10 -8.62 -2.09 -1.63
N VAL A 11 -9.63 -2.20 -2.49
CA VAL A 11 -9.62 -1.54 -3.81
C VAL A 11 -9.59 -0.02 -3.65
N ILE A 12 -10.50 0.55 -2.86
CA ILE A 12 -10.61 2.00 -2.68
C ILE A 12 -9.33 2.58 -2.07
N SER A 13 -8.78 1.95 -1.03
CA SER A 13 -7.56 2.42 -0.37
C SER A 13 -6.33 2.25 -1.27
N GLY A 14 -6.23 1.15 -2.03
CA GLY A 14 -5.17 0.94 -3.01
C GLY A 14 -5.20 1.97 -4.14
N LEU A 15 -6.39 2.32 -4.65
CA LEU A 15 -6.56 3.41 -5.62
C LEU A 15 -6.14 4.76 -5.02
N GLY A 16 -6.52 5.04 -3.77
CA GLY A 16 -6.11 6.25 -3.06
C GLY A 16 -4.60 6.37 -2.90
N LEU A 17 -3.93 5.32 -2.43
CA LEU A 17 -2.48 5.24 -2.30
C LEU A 17 -1.76 5.42 -3.64
N GLY A 18 -2.18 4.65 -4.66
CA GLY A 18 -1.59 4.71 -5.99
C GLY A 18 -1.71 6.09 -6.62
N SER A 19 -2.89 6.71 -6.54
CA SER A 19 -3.12 8.06 -7.07
C SER A 19 -2.27 9.11 -6.36
N PHE A 20 -2.19 9.01 -5.02
CA PHE A 20 -1.35 9.90 -4.22
C PHE A 20 0.12 9.79 -4.60
N LEU A 21 0.69 8.58 -4.61
CA LEU A 21 2.11 8.39 -4.93
C LEU A 21 2.42 8.77 -6.39
N LYS A 22 1.51 8.51 -7.33
CA LYS A 22 1.66 8.94 -8.72
C LYS A 22 1.75 10.47 -8.83
N LEU A 23 0.87 11.19 -8.13
CA LEU A 23 0.92 12.65 -8.08
C LEU A 23 2.23 13.14 -7.45
N MET A 24 2.66 12.55 -6.33
CA MET A 24 3.90 12.94 -5.66
C MET A 24 5.14 12.68 -6.52
N GLU A 25 5.19 11.55 -7.24
CA GLU A 25 6.25 11.26 -8.20
C GLU A 25 6.29 12.30 -9.32
N GLN A 26 5.14 12.66 -9.90
CA GLN A 26 5.07 13.70 -10.94
C GLN A 26 5.53 15.07 -10.44
N MET A 27 5.20 15.44 -9.19
CA MET A 27 5.57 16.73 -8.61
C MET A 27 7.03 16.82 -8.18
N THR A 28 7.62 15.71 -7.72
CA THR A 28 8.95 15.70 -7.08
C THR A 28 10.02 14.99 -7.88
N SER A 29 9.64 14.27 -8.95
CA SER A 29 10.51 13.37 -9.73
C SER A 29 11.16 12.25 -8.91
N LYS A 30 10.65 11.98 -7.69
CA LYS A 30 11.06 10.84 -6.86
C LYS A 30 10.25 9.62 -7.27
N GLN A 31 10.93 8.51 -7.58
CA GLN A 31 10.36 7.29 -8.16
C GLN A 31 9.47 6.47 -7.17
N VAL A 32 8.68 7.12 -6.32
CA VAL A 32 7.87 6.48 -5.26
C VAL A 32 6.65 5.73 -5.78
N TYR A 33 6.07 6.15 -6.91
CA TYR A 33 5.01 5.39 -7.57
C TYR A 33 5.61 4.21 -8.34
N THR A 34 6.74 4.42 -9.00
CA THR A 34 7.50 3.34 -9.63
C THR A 34 7.90 2.27 -8.61
N LEU A 35 8.30 2.66 -7.39
CA LEU A 35 8.52 1.72 -6.27
C LEU A 35 7.25 0.96 -5.87
N LEU A 36 6.09 1.63 -5.84
CA LEU A 36 4.81 1.00 -5.52
C LEU A 36 4.47 -0.14 -6.49
N LEU A 37 4.78 0.08 -7.77
CA LEU A 37 4.53 -0.84 -8.87
C LEU A 37 5.62 -1.90 -9.03
N ASN A 38 6.79 -1.69 -8.44
CA ASN A 38 7.96 -2.50 -8.71
C ASN A 38 7.75 -3.96 -8.30
N VAL A 39 8.01 -4.88 -9.24
CA VAL A 39 7.99 -6.33 -9.01
C VAL A 39 9.32 -7.00 -9.38
N ASP A 40 10.38 -6.20 -9.60
CA ASP A 40 11.68 -6.69 -10.07
C ASP A 40 12.35 -7.62 -9.04
N TYR A 41 12.04 -7.43 -7.75
CA TYR A 41 12.53 -8.28 -6.67
C TYR A 41 11.84 -9.65 -6.60
N ILE A 42 10.82 -9.91 -7.43
CA ILE A 42 10.09 -11.19 -7.50
C ILE A 42 10.66 -12.02 -8.66
N PRO A 43 11.38 -13.13 -8.41
CA PRO A 43 12.11 -13.87 -9.45
C PRO A 43 11.26 -14.37 -10.64
N VAL A 44 9.96 -14.63 -10.42
CA VAL A 44 9.07 -15.10 -11.48
C VAL A 44 8.58 -13.94 -12.34
N LEU A 45 8.35 -12.76 -11.75
CA LEU A 45 7.77 -11.61 -12.43
C LEU A 45 8.80 -10.68 -13.06
N ASN A 46 10.06 -10.71 -12.59
CA ASN A 46 11.12 -9.84 -13.10
C ASN A 46 11.48 -10.07 -14.58
N SER A 47 11.07 -11.21 -15.14
CA SER A 47 11.26 -11.57 -16.54
C SER A 47 10.07 -11.20 -17.43
N TRP A 48 8.96 -10.74 -16.82
CA TRP A 48 7.75 -10.38 -17.53
C TRP A 48 7.80 -8.91 -17.94
N CYS A 49 7.53 -8.63 -19.21
CA CYS A 49 7.38 -7.25 -19.70
C CYS A 49 5.99 -6.71 -19.33
N LEU A 50 5.77 -6.44 -18.04
CA LEU A 50 4.53 -5.84 -17.55
C LEU A 50 4.46 -4.36 -17.92
N ASN A 51 3.28 -3.92 -18.33
CA ASN A 51 2.99 -2.50 -18.44
C ASN A 51 2.53 -1.94 -17.08
N GLU A 52 2.50 -0.62 -16.96
CA GLU A 52 2.09 0.10 -15.74
C GLU A 52 0.73 -0.38 -15.22
N PHE A 53 -0.24 -0.58 -16.11
CA PHE A 53 -1.58 -1.03 -15.73
C PHE A 53 -1.53 -2.42 -15.08
N SER A 54 -0.78 -3.37 -15.64
CA SER A 54 -0.61 -4.71 -15.10
C SER A 54 0.11 -4.70 -13.74
N GLU A 55 1.21 -3.93 -13.60
CA GLU A 55 1.90 -3.75 -12.31
C GLU A 55 0.95 -3.16 -11.25
N PHE A 56 0.14 -2.17 -11.63
CA PHE A 56 -0.83 -1.56 -10.74
C PHE A 56 -1.96 -2.51 -10.33
N MET A 57 -2.44 -3.36 -11.24
CA MET A 57 -3.43 -4.38 -10.90
C MET A 57 -2.88 -5.41 -9.90
N LEU A 58 -1.61 -5.81 -10.03
CA LEU A 58 -0.95 -6.66 -9.03
C LEU A 58 -0.92 -5.96 -7.66
N HIS A 59 -0.64 -4.66 -7.62
CA HIS A 59 -0.68 -3.90 -6.37
C HIS A 59 -2.08 -3.83 -5.74
N ILE A 60 -3.12 -3.63 -6.56
CA ILE A 60 -4.52 -3.68 -6.08
C ILE A 60 -4.86 -5.06 -5.51
N LEU A 61 -4.41 -6.15 -6.15
CA LEU A 61 -4.59 -7.51 -5.62
C LEU A 61 -3.94 -7.69 -4.24
N VAL A 62 -2.75 -7.14 -4.02
CA VAL A 62 -2.12 -7.14 -2.69
C VAL A 62 -3.01 -6.43 -1.68
N SER A 63 -3.58 -5.26 -2.02
CA SER A 63 -4.48 -4.52 -1.12
C SER A 63 -5.78 -5.28 -0.80
N ILE A 64 -6.38 -5.95 -1.80
CA ILE A 64 -7.58 -6.79 -1.66
C ILE A 64 -7.37 -7.92 -0.65
N ILE A 65 -6.17 -8.49 -0.60
CA ILE A 65 -5.81 -9.58 0.33
C ILE A 65 -5.39 -9.01 1.69
N LEU A 66 -4.60 -7.95 1.70
CA LEU A 66 -3.99 -7.38 2.90
C LEU A 66 -5.02 -6.80 3.86
N VAL A 67 -6.03 -6.07 3.36
CA VAL A 67 -7.04 -5.43 4.22
C VAL A 67 -7.85 -6.46 5.04
N PRO A 68 -8.44 -7.52 4.45
CA PRO A 68 -9.04 -8.60 5.21
C PRO A 68 -8.10 -9.24 6.23
N SER A 69 -6.85 -9.53 5.84
CA SER A 69 -5.86 -10.13 6.73
C SER A 69 -5.61 -9.27 7.97
N ILE A 70 -5.32 -7.97 7.78
CA ILE A 70 -5.12 -7.03 8.90
C ILE A 70 -6.39 -6.94 9.76
N TYR A 71 -7.57 -6.80 9.15
CA TYR A 71 -8.83 -6.71 9.90
C TYR A 71 -9.07 -7.92 10.80
N TYR A 72 -8.91 -9.14 10.29
CA TYR A 72 -9.13 -10.35 11.08
C TYR A 72 -8.06 -10.53 12.15
N SER A 73 -6.80 -10.14 11.90
CA SER A 73 -5.77 -10.09 12.94
C SER A 73 -6.10 -9.09 14.05
N LEU A 74 -6.52 -7.87 13.69
CA LEU A 74 -6.89 -6.84 14.67
C LEU A 74 -8.18 -7.16 15.44
N LYS A 75 -9.08 -7.97 14.85
CA LYS A 75 -10.27 -8.46 15.54
C LYS A 75 -9.90 -9.31 16.76
N GLN A 76 -8.84 -10.12 16.69
CA GLN A 76 -8.42 -10.99 17.80
C GLN A 76 -7.93 -10.21 19.02
N ILE A 77 -7.42 -9.00 18.81
CA ILE A 77 -6.89 -8.14 19.88
C ILE A 77 -7.80 -6.94 20.20
N GLY A 78 -9.03 -6.94 19.70
CA GLY A 78 -10.02 -5.88 19.98
C GLY A 78 -9.76 -4.53 19.30
N GLN A 79 -8.81 -4.44 18.37
CA GLN A 79 -8.38 -3.19 17.73
C GLN A 79 -8.96 -2.97 16.32
N ARG A 80 -9.92 -3.81 15.89
CA ARG A 80 -10.47 -3.77 14.50
C ARG A 80 -11.13 -2.46 14.07
N GLN A 81 -11.51 -1.58 15.01
CA GLN A 81 -12.13 -0.27 14.72
C GLN A 81 -11.16 0.90 14.91
N SER A 82 -9.91 0.64 15.29
CA SER A 82 -8.93 1.69 15.58
C SER A 82 -8.26 2.21 14.31
N ILE A 83 -8.63 3.42 13.88
CA ILE A 83 -8.03 4.09 12.72
C ILE A 83 -6.51 4.24 12.89
N TYR A 84 -6.06 4.65 14.08
CA TYR A 84 -4.65 4.82 14.40
C TYR A 84 -3.86 3.51 14.26
N THR A 85 -4.46 2.37 14.59
CA THR A 85 -3.82 1.07 14.45
C THR A 85 -3.61 0.70 12.98
N TYR A 86 -4.57 1.01 12.11
CA TYR A 86 -4.39 0.85 10.65
C TYR A 86 -3.29 1.74 10.10
N MET A 87 -3.28 3.03 10.47
CA MET A 87 -2.22 3.96 10.06
C MET A 87 -0.84 3.45 10.48
N LEU A 88 -0.68 3.04 11.75
CA LEU A 88 0.58 2.52 12.27
C LEU A 88 1.05 1.26 11.53
N ILE A 89 0.18 0.26 11.38
CA ILE A 89 0.54 -1.00 10.73
C ILE A 89 0.87 -0.77 9.26
N SER A 90 0.08 0.02 8.54
CA SER A 90 0.35 0.33 7.13
C SER A 90 1.66 1.07 6.96
N SER A 91 1.99 2.04 7.80
CA SER A 91 3.28 2.73 7.78
C SER A 91 4.45 1.81 8.13
N LEU A 92 4.30 0.89 9.08
CA LEU A 92 5.34 -0.10 9.42
C LEU A 92 5.59 -1.07 8.27
N ILE A 93 4.53 -1.60 7.65
CA ILE A 93 4.64 -2.44 6.46
C ILE A 93 5.33 -1.66 5.34
N GLY A 94 4.90 -0.42 5.10
CA GLY A 94 5.52 0.47 4.12
C GLY A 94 7.02 0.67 4.40
N ALA A 95 7.41 0.96 5.65
CA ALA A 95 8.80 1.14 6.03
C ALA A 95 9.67 -0.09 5.74
N ILE A 96 9.15 -1.29 6.04
CA ILE A 96 9.82 -2.56 5.73
C ILE A 96 9.94 -2.74 4.21
N LEU A 97 8.86 -2.48 3.46
CA LEU A 97 8.85 -2.61 2.01
C LEU A 97 9.76 -1.61 1.32
N TYR A 98 10.05 -0.45 1.90
CA TYR A 98 10.96 0.53 1.29
C TYR A 98 12.37 -0.04 1.04
N VAL A 99 12.80 -1.03 1.84
CA VAL A 99 14.08 -1.72 1.66
C VAL A 99 14.17 -2.42 0.30
N THR A 100 13.03 -2.78 -0.32
CA THR A 100 13.02 -3.42 -1.65
C THR A 100 13.56 -2.53 -2.76
N THR A 101 13.65 -1.22 -2.51
CA THR A 101 14.29 -0.27 -3.43
C THR A 101 15.76 -0.62 -3.71
N SER A 102 16.43 -1.36 -2.82
CA SER A 102 17.80 -1.85 -3.03
C SER A 102 17.91 -2.97 -4.08
N PHE A 103 16.78 -3.57 -4.49
CA PHE A 103 16.73 -4.68 -5.44
C PHE A 103 16.31 -4.24 -6.86
N SER A 104 16.09 -2.95 -7.10
CA SER A 104 15.76 -2.43 -8.42
C SER A 104 16.53 -1.15 -8.72
N THR A 105 16.87 -0.96 -10.00
CA THR A 105 17.44 0.29 -10.51
C THR A 105 16.37 1.29 -10.95
N ARG A 106 15.09 0.90 -10.97
CA ARG A 106 13.95 1.76 -11.34
C ARG A 106 13.43 2.62 -10.18
N THR A 107 13.82 2.28 -8.96
CA THR A 107 13.25 2.82 -7.73
C THR A 107 14.19 3.85 -7.09
N PRO A 108 13.75 4.62 -6.08
CA PRO A 108 14.58 5.63 -5.43
C PRO A 108 15.82 5.02 -4.76
N ALA A 109 16.83 5.83 -4.46
CA ALA A 109 17.95 5.35 -3.64
C ALA A 109 17.47 4.96 -2.23
N LEU A 110 18.07 3.90 -1.66
CA LEU A 110 17.72 3.41 -0.31
C LEU A 110 17.82 4.49 0.78
N TYR A 111 18.72 5.46 0.62
CA TYR A 111 18.94 6.55 1.57
C TYR A 111 18.33 7.88 1.09
N ASP A 112 17.41 7.85 0.12
CA ASP A 112 16.66 9.04 -0.29
C ASP A 112 15.59 9.39 0.74
N GLU A 113 15.92 10.29 1.67
CA GLU A 113 15.04 10.68 2.78
C GLU A 113 13.71 11.25 2.30
N ALA A 114 13.72 12.05 1.23
CA ALA A 114 12.52 12.65 0.68
C ALA A 114 11.58 11.57 0.10
N ALA A 115 12.14 10.61 -0.64
CA ALA A 115 11.36 9.49 -1.16
C ALA A 115 10.79 8.61 -0.04
N PHE A 116 11.59 8.33 1.00
CA PHE A 116 11.12 7.59 2.18
C PHE A 116 9.96 8.31 2.88
N LEU A 117 10.07 9.63 3.10
CA LEU A 117 8.99 10.41 3.74
C LEU A 117 7.70 10.37 2.92
N LEU A 118 7.78 10.61 1.60
CA LEU A 118 6.62 10.54 0.71
C LEU A 118 5.99 9.14 0.72
N TRP A 119 6.80 8.11 0.73
CA TRP A 119 6.37 6.72 0.81
C TRP A 119 5.60 6.42 2.09
N ILE A 120 6.13 6.85 3.25
CA ILE A 120 5.47 6.69 4.54
C ILE A 120 4.18 7.49 4.63
N LEU A 121 4.15 8.72 4.10
CA LEU A 121 2.93 9.53 4.03
C LEU A 121 1.84 8.85 3.18
N GLY A 122 2.22 8.23 2.05
CA GLY A 122 1.29 7.43 1.26
C GLY A 122 0.70 6.28 2.07
N HIS A 123 1.53 5.53 2.79
CA HIS A 123 1.07 4.39 3.60
C HIS A 123 0.23 4.81 4.81
N LEU A 124 0.53 5.98 5.38
CA LEU A 124 -0.29 6.59 6.42
C LEU A 124 -1.68 6.97 5.88
N LEU A 125 -1.74 7.56 4.67
CA LEU A 125 -2.98 7.85 3.98
C LEU A 125 -3.77 6.56 3.69
N PHE A 126 -3.10 5.50 3.22
CA PHE A 126 -3.73 4.18 3.01
C PHE A 126 -4.39 3.67 4.29
N GLY A 127 -3.65 3.63 5.40
CA GLY A 127 -4.16 3.16 6.68
C GLY A 127 -5.31 4.02 7.21
N TRP A 128 -5.26 5.34 7.00
CA TRP A 128 -6.36 6.25 7.33
C TRP A 128 -7.63 5.96 6.54
N ILE A 129 -7.53 5.76 5.21
CA ILE A 129 -8.68 5.39 4.35
C ILE A 129 -9.27 4.05 4.81
N VAL A 130 -8.43 3.04 5.03
CA VAL A 130 -8.88 1.70 5.47
C VAL A 130 -9.60 1.79 6.81
N GLY A 131 -8.96 2.38 7.82
CA GLY A 131 -9.54 2.49 9.16
C GLY A 131 -10.87 3.25 9.16
N THR A 132 -10.94 4.36 8.42
CA THR A 132 -12.16 5.17 8.30
C THR A 132 -13.30 4.38 7.66
N LEU A 133 -13.04 3.71 6.53
CA LEU A 133 -14.08 2.94 5.84
C LEU A 133 -14.54 1.73 6.66
N ILE A 134 -13.63 1.07 7.40
CA ILE A 134 -13.99 -0.02 8.31
C ILE A 134 -14.91 0.50 9.43
N ALA A 135 -14.55 1.62 10.06
CA ALA A 135 -15.37 2.24 11.11
C ALA A 135 -16.77 2.66 10.62
N MET A 136 -16.89 3.06 9.36
CA MET A 136 -18.17 3.50 8.78
C MET A 136 -19.05 2.34 8.29
N ILE A 137 -18.45 1.35 7.61
CA ILE A 137 -19.18 0.37 6.79
C ILE A 137 -19.28 -0.99 7.48
N VAL A 138 -18.24 -1.39 8.23
CA VAL A 138 -18.14 -2.72 8.82
C VAL A 138 -18.61 -2.66 10.26
N LYS A 139 -19.94 -2.75 10.42
CA LYS A 139 -20.60 -2.87 11.72
C LYS A 139 -20.62 -4.34 12.18
N ASP A 140 -20.70 -4.53 13.49
CA ASP A 140 -20.86 -5.85 14.08
C ASP A 140 -22.23 -6.46 13.80
#